data_AF-K1PNB2-F1
#
_entry.id   AF-K1PNB2-F1
#
_cell.length_a   1.000
_cell.length_b   1.000
_cell.length_c   1.000
_cell.angle_alpha   90.00
_cell.angle_beta   90.00
_cell.angle_gamma   90.00
#
_symmetry.space_group_name_H-M   'P 1'
#
loop_
_entity.id
_entity.type
_entity.pdbx_description
1 polymer ?
#
loop_
_entity_poly.entity_id
_entity_poly.type
_entity_poly.pdbx_seq_one_letter_code
_entity_poly.pdbx_strand_id
1 'polypeptide(L)'
;IIAFDELKTDYKNPIDQCGSLNPLVLPEYFIHILFTFLFITAMEWFTVLLNIPLIIYHIRRYINRPVMSGPGLYDPTTIMNADELNRAQKEGWIKLAFYLISFFYYLYCMIYTLVSIYTVSSIFSMIYILSSIYTVLSIYSMIYTLVSG
;
A
#
# COMPACT_ATOMS: atom_id res chain seq x y z
N ILE A 1 -4.23 14.93 -12.61
CA ILE A 1 -3.18 15.59 -13.43
C ILE A 1 -3.79 16.08 -14.73
N ILE A 2 -4.29 15.20 -15.60
CA ILE A 2 -5.00 15.58 -16.85
C ILE A 2 -6.12 16.58 -16.55
N ALA A 3 -6.93 16.31 -15.52
CA ALA A 3 -7.99 17.22 -15.09
C ALA A 3 -7.53 18.65 -14.76
N PHE A 4 -6.31 18.84 -14.26
CA PHE A 4 -5.74 20.16 -13.98
C PHE A 4 -5.13 20.80 -15.23
N ASP A 5 -4.65 19.99 -16.18
CA ASP A 5 -4.16 20.46 -17.47
C ASP A 5 -5.32 20.94 -18.36
N GLU A 6 -6.48 20.26 -18.30
CA GLU A 6 -7.74 20.71 -18.92
C GLU A 6 -8.21 22.07 -18.35
N LEU A 7 -8.07 22.29 -17.04
CA LEU A 7 -8.37 23.59 -16.44
C LEU A 7 -7.39 24.68 -16.88
N LYS A 8 -6.11 24.32 -17.06
CA LYS A 8 -5.07 25.25 -17.52
C LYS A 8 -5.25 25.66 -18.98
N THR A 9 -5.77 24.76 -19.79
CA THR A 9 -6.05 24.98 -21.22
C THR A 9 -7.46 25.52 -21.47
N ASP A 10 -8.21 25.85 -20.41
CA ASP A 10 -9.57 26.39 -20.44
C ASP A 10 -10.57 25.49 -21.20
N TYR A 11 -10.30 24.18 -21.21
CA TYR A 11 -11.11 23.19 -21.92
C TYR A 11 -12.39 22.83 -21.16
N LYS A 12 -12.40 23.01 -19.83
CA LYS A 12 -13.51 22.64 -18.95
C LYS A 12 -13.70 23.64 -17.82
N ASN A 13 -14.95 23.84 -17.40
CA ASN A 13 -15.30 24.75 -16.32
C ASN A 13 -14.76 24.25 -14.95
N PRO A 14 -14.14 25.11 -14.12
CA PRO A 14 -13.67 24.76 -12.78
C PRO A 14 -14.77 24.18 -11.87
N ILE A 15 -16.02 24.62 -12.00
CA ILE A 15 -17.14 24.15 -11.17
C ILE A 15 -17.39 22.66 -11.43
N ASP A 16 -17.55 22.29 -12.70
CA ASP A 16 -17.80 20.89 -13.09
C ASP A 16 -16.60 20.00 -12.75
N GLN A 17 -15.38 20.53 -12.91
CA GLN A 17 -14.18 19.78 -12.60
C GLN A 17 -14.03 19.53 -11.10
N CYS A 18 -14.19 20.56 -10.27
CA CYS A 18 -14.17 20.41 -8.81
C CYS A 18 -15.30 19.50 -8.31
N GLY A 19 -16.49 19.57 -8.91
CA GLY A 19 -17.62 18.68 -8.61
C GLY A 19 -17.31 17.21 -8.88
N SER A 20 -16.50 16.90 -9.90
CA SER A 20 -16.06 15.54 -10.19
C SER A 20 -14.86 15.07 -9.34
N LEU A 21 -13.93 15.97 -9.00
CA LEU A 21 -12.69 15.64 -8.29
C LEU A 21 -12.88 15.51 -6.78
N ASN A 22 -13.60 16.44 -6.14
CA ASN A 22 -13.81 16.46 -4.69
C ASN A 22 -14.37 15.16 -4.10
N PRO A 23 -15.37 14.49 -4.70
CA PRO A 23 -15.87 13.23 -4.16
C PRO A 23 -14.86 12.08 -4.26
N LEU A 24 -13.82 12.19 -5.09
CA LEU A 24 -12.77 11.16 -5.24
C LEU A 24 -11.63 11.31 -4.22
N VAL A 25 -11.40 12.53 -3.71
CA VAL A 25 -10.32 12.80 -2.74
C VAL A 25 -10.55 12.08 -1.41
N LEU A 26 -11.81 12.03 -0.95
CA LEU A 26 -12.15 11.37 0.32
C LEU A 26 -11.92 9.84 0.28
N PRO A 27 -12.43 9.10 -0.73
CA PRO A 27 -12.08 7.71 -0.96
C PRO A 27 -10.58 7.45 -1.03
N GLU A 28 -9.82 8.30 -1.74
CA GLU A 28 -8.35 8.17 -1.82
C GLU A 28 -7.72 8.16 -0.42
N TYR A 29 -8.08 9.15 0.43
CA TYR A 29 -7.50 9.29 1.77
C TYR A 29 -7.92 8.13 2.66
N PHE A 30 -9.19 7.76 2.59
CA PHE A 30 -9.74 6.66 3.35
C PHE A 30 -9.05 5.34 3.02
N ILE A 31 -8.93 5.00 1.73
CA ILE A 31 -8.28 3.77 1.27
C ILE A 31 -6.81 3.74 1.68
N HIS A 32 -6.10 4.87 1.56
CA HIS A 32 -4.68 4.94 1.93
C HIS A 32 -4.44 4.75 3.43
N ILE A 33 -5.27 5.39 4.28
CA ILE A 33 -5.21 5.23 5.73
C ILE A 33 -5.61 3.80 6.12
N LEU A 34 -6.64 3.24 5.49
CA LEU A 34 -7.10 1.87 5.72
C LEU A 34 -6.01 0.85 5.40
N PHE A 35 -5.33 0.96 4.25
CA PHE A 35 -4.22 0.06 3.92
C PHE A 35 -3.06 0.18 4.90
N THR A 36 -2.72 1.40 5.31
CA THR A 36 -1.65 1.59 6.30
C THR A 36 -2.02 1.00 7.65
N PHE A 37 -3.28 1.12 8.07
CA PHE A 37 -3.77 0.45 9.27
C PHE A 37 -3.67 -1.07 9.17
N LEU A 38 -4.03 -1.66 8.02
CA LEU A 38 -3.85 -3.09 7.78
C LEU A 38 -2.36 -3.50 7.87
N PHE A 39 -1.43 -2.71 7.34
CA PHE A 39 0.01 -2.99 7.48
C PHE A 39 0.50 -2.93 8.92
N ILE A 40 -0.06 -2.04 9.75
CA ILE A 40 0.21 -2.02 11.20
C ILE A 40 -0.25 -3.33 11.84
N THR A 41 -1.44 -3.82 11.50
CA THR A 41 -1.93 -5.12 12.03
C THR A 41 -1.11 -6.32 11.55
N ALA A 42 -0.48 -6.21 10.38
CA ALA A 42 0.44 -7.20 9.82
C ALA A 42 1.88 -7.11 10.38
N MET A 43 2.16 -6.16 11.30
CA MET A 43 3.49 -5.90 11.87
C MET A 43 4.58 -5.54 10.84
N GLU A 44 4.18 -4.98 9.69
CA GLU A 44 5.09 -4.60 8.60
C GLU A 44 5.57 -3.15 8.77
N TRP A 45 6.43 -2.94 9.77
CA TRP A 45 6.86 -1.60 10.22
C TRP A 45 7.55 -0.77 9.13
N PHE A 46 8.32 -1.39 8.24
CA PHE A 46 9.02 -0.66 7.17
C PHE A 46 8.03 -0.06 6.17
N THR A 47 7.03 -0.83 5.75
CA THR A 47 5.97 -0.37 4.86
C THR A 47 5.16 0.75 5.50
N VAL A 48 4.85 0.63 6.80
CA VAL A 48 4.16 1.68 7.55
C VAL A 48 4.99 2.96 7.57
N LEU A 49 6.29 2.87 7.86
CA LEU A 49 7.20 4.03 7.88
C LEU A 49 7.25 4.75 6.53
N LEU A 50 7.21 4.00 5.42
CA LEU A 50 7.18 4.58 4.07
C LEU A 50 5.88 5.35 3.80
N ASN A 51 4.73 4.90 4.33
CA ASN A 51 3.42 5.54 4.12
C ASN A 51 3.14 6.72 5.08
N ILE A 52 3.75 6.75 6.27
CA ILE A 52 3.54 7.79 7.28
C ILE A 52 3.72 9.22 6.73
N PRO A 53 4.78 9.56 5.97
CA PRO A 53 4.96 10.90 5.42
C PRO A 53 3.78 11.37 4.56
N LEU A 54 3.22 10.47 3.73
CA LEU A 54 2.08 10.78 2.88
C LEU A 54 0.79 10.96 3.69
N ILE A 55 0.59 10.15 4.73
CA ILE A 55 -0.57 10.29 5.64
C ILE A 55 -0.52 11.63 6.38
N ILE A 56 0.64 11.99 6.95
CA ILE A 56 0.82 13.27 7.63
C ILE A 56 0.48 14.41 6.67
N TYR A 57 0.93 14.28 5.42
CA TYR A 57 0.61 15.24 4.37
C TYR A 57 -0.89 15.31 4.07
N HIS A 58 -1.60 14.18 3.92
CA HIS A 58 -3.06 14.17 3.71
C HIS A 58 -3.82 14.83 4.86
N ILE A 59 -3.47 14.53 6.11
CA ILE A 59 -4.10 15.12 7.30
C ILE A 59 -3.85 16.63 7.34
N ARG A 60 -2.59 17.06 7.20
CA ARG A 60 -2.26 18.50 7.18
C ARG A 60 -2.96 19.22 6.03
N ARG A 61 -3.03 18.60 4.84
CA ARG A 61 -3.67 19.20 3.67
C ARG A 61 -5.18 19.36 3.87
N TYR A 62 -5.82 18.39 4.51
CA TYR A 62 -7.26 18.43 4.81
C TYR A 62 -7.62 19.43 5.92
N ILE A 63 -6.77 19.56 6.95
CA ILE A 63 -6.99 20.53 8.04
C ILE A 63 -6.78 21.97 7.53
N ASN A 64 -5.75 22.22 6.73
CA ASN A 64 -5.42 23.55 6.21
C ASN A 64 -6.13 23.88 4.90
N ARG A 65 -7.30 23.27 4.63
CA ARG A 65 -8.08 23.57 3.43
C ARG A 65 -8.89 24.86 3.63
N PRO A 66 -9.24 25.58 2.54
CA PRO A 66 -10.19 26.70 2.63
C PRO A 66 -11.54 26.24 3.19
N VAL A 67 -12.24 27.12 3.90
CA VAL A 67 -13.59 26.83 4.39
C VAL A 67 -14.54 26.79 3.19
N MET A 68 -15.14 25.63 2.93
CA MET A 68 -16.07 25.41 1.82
C MET A 68 -17.40 24.86 2.34
N SER A 69 -18.49 25.11 1.61
CA SER A 69 -19.83 24.62 1.96
C SER A 69 -20.00 23.10 1.80
N GLY A 70 -19.11 22.44 1.06
CA GLY A 70 -19.20 21.03 0.72
C GLY A 70 -17.97 20.20 1.13
N PRO A 71 -18.12 18.87 1.21
CA PRO A 71 -17.00 17.97 1.40
C PRO A 71 -16.09 17.99 0.16
N GLY A 72 -14.81 18.31 0.35
CA GLY A 72 -13.85 18.38 -0.74
C GLY A 72 -12.52 18.98 -0.33
N LEU A 73 -11.63 19.14 -1.31
CA LEU A 73 -10.34 19.80 -1.14
C LEU A 73 -10.19 21.02 -2.05
N TYR A 74 -10.83 21.02 -3.21
CA TYR A 74 -10.67 22.02 -4.25
C TYR A 74 -11.89 22.95 -4.31
N ASP A 75 -11.65 24.26 -4.19
CA ASP A 75 -12.67 25.31 -4.35
C ASP A 75 -12.65 25.81 -5.79
N PRO A 76 -13.79 25.79 -6.52
CA PRO A 76 -13.85 26.30 -7.89
C PRO A 76 -13.47 27.79 -8.01
N THR A 77 -13.61 28.58 -6.95
CA THR A 77 -13.28 30.02 -6.97
C THR A 77 -11.79 30.31 -6.87
N THR A 78 -11.02 29.45 -6.19
CA THR A 78 -9.58 29.66 -5.97
C THR A 78 -8.71 28.73 -6.83
N ILE A 79 -9.27 27.67 -7.43
CA ILE A 79 -8.49 26.67 -8.17
C ILE A 79 -7.85 27.22 -9.45
N MET A 80 -8.42 28.27 -10.04
CA MET A 80 -7.87 28.91 -11.23
C MET A 80 -6.70 29.85 -10.94
N ASN A 81 -6.41 30.15 -9.67
CA ASN A 81 -5.23 30.92 -9.32
C ASN A 81 -3.97 30.12 -9.71
N ALA A 82 -3.05 30.77 -10.43
CA ALA A 82 -1.87 30.10 -10.99
C ALA A 82 -1.03 29.37 -9.93
N ASP A 83 -0.94 29.92 -8.72
CA ASP A 83 -0.21 29.32 -7.60
C ASP A 83 -0.89 28.06 -7.06
N GLU A 84 -2.22 28.11 -6.86
CA GLU A 84 -3.00 26.96 -6.39
C GLU A 84 -3.08 25.85 -7.43
N LEU A 85 -3.24 26.21 -8.72
CA LEU A 85 -3.25 25.24 -9.82
C LEU A 85 -1.90 24.53 -9.95
N ASN A 86 -0.79 25.28 -9.92
CA ASN A 86 0.55 24.70 -9.95
C ASN A 86 0.82 23.83 -8.72
N ARG A 87 0.36 24.25 -7.54
CA ARG A 87 0.45 23.46 -6.32
C ARG A 87 -0.34 22.15 -6.47
N ALA A 88 -1.60 22.20 -6.87
CA ALA A 88 -2.44 21.01 -7.06
C ALA A 88 -1.86 20.05 -8.11
N GLN A 89 -1.28 20.57 -9.20
CA GLN A 89 -0.61 19.77 -10.21
C GLN A 89 0.65 19.10 -9.65
N LYS A 90 1.52 19.83 -8.94
CA LYS A 90 2.71 19.27 -8.29
C LYS A 90 2.34 18.21 -7.25
N GLU A 91 1.32 18.48 -6.43
CA GLU A 91 0.78 17.52 -5.45
C GLU A 91 0.32 16.23 -6.16
N GLY A 92 -0.41 16.36 -7.27
CA GLY A 92 -0.83 15.22 -8.08
C GLY A 92 0.33 14.40 -8.67
N TRP A 93 1.38 15.05 -9.18
CA TRP A 93 2.57 14.37 -9.72
C TRP A 93 3.37 13.65 -8.63
N ILE A 94 3.56 14.28 -7.47
CA ILE A 94 4.28 13.67 -6.35
C ILE A 94 3.54 12.45 -5.83
N LYS A 95 2.22 12.56 -5.64
CA LYS A 95 1.36 11.43 -5.23
C LYS A 95 1.40 10.30 -6.24
N LEU A 96 1.29 10.61 -7.53
CA LEU A 96 1.36 9.61 -8.59
C LEU A 96 2.68 8.85 -8.54
N ALA A 97 3.81 9.55 -8.46
CA ALA A 97 5.13 8.94 -8.37
C ALA A 97 5.26 8.06 -7.12
N PHE A 98 4.80 8.55 -5.97
CA PHE A 98 4.79 7.79 -4.72
C PHE A 98 3.97 6.49 -4.85
N TYR A 99 2.71 6.57 -5.29
CA TYR A 99 1.87 5.40 -5.45
C TYR A 99 2.41 4.41 -6.47
N LEU A 100 3.05 4.88 -7.55
CA LEU A 100 3.67 4.02 -8.54
C LEU A 100 4.86 3.25 -7.96
N ILE A 101 5.74 3.92 -7.20
CA ILE A 101 6.88 3.28 -6.54
C ILE A 101 6.39 2.29 -5.46
N SER A 102 5.43 2.71 -4.63
CA SER A 102 4.81 1.85 -3.62
C SER A 102 4.13 0.64 -4.25
N PHE A 103 3.51 0.77 -5.43
CA PHE A 103 2.88 -0.34 -6.14
C PHE A 103 3.90 -1.43 -6.49
N PHE A 104 5.04 -1.07 -7.09
CA PHE A 104 6.10 -2.04 -7.39
C PHE A 104 6.70 -2.64 -6.11
N TYR A 105 6.86 -1.83 -5.07
CA TYR A 105 7.34 -2.30 -3.77
C TYR A 105 6.38 -3.31 -3.13
N TYR A 106 5.08 -3.07 -3.13
CA TYR A 106 4.08 -4.00 -2.61
C TYR A 106 4.01 -5.29 -3.41
N LEU A 107 4.13 -5.21 -4.74
CA LEU A 107 4.21 -6.38 -5.60
C LEU A 107 5.45 -7.22 -5.21
N TYR A 108 6.60 -6.59 -5.05
CA TYR A 108 7.83 -7.27 -4.61
C TYR A 108 7.64 -7.95 -3.24
N CYS A 109 7.11 -7.25 -2.24
CA CYS A 109 6.87 -7.81 -0.91
C CYS A 109 5.88 -8.98 -0.93
N MET A 110 4.80 -8.88 -1.72
CA MET A 110 3.84 -9.97 -1.89
C MET A 110 4.51 -11.22 -2.48
N ILE A 111 5.31 -11.06 -3.53
CA ILE A 111 6.01 -12.22 -4.15
C ILE A 111 7.05 -12.79 -3.20
N TYR A 112 7.82 -11.94 -2.53
CA TYR A 112 8.84 -12.37 -1.58
C TYR A 112 8.25 -13.17 -0.41
N THR A 113 7.19 -12.66 0.21
CA THR A 113 6.50 -13.34 1.32
C THR A 113 5.89 -14.66 0.87
N LEU A 114 5.24 -14.67 -0.30
CA LEU A 114 4.66 -15.87 -0.89
C LEU A 114 5.72 -16.95 -1.17
N VAL A 115 6.84 -16.61 -1.80
CA VAL A 115 7.95 -17.54 -2.07
C VAL A 115 8.60 -18.03 -0.78
N SER A 116 8.81 -17.14 0.19
CA SER A 116 9.34 -17.50 1.50
C SER A 116 8.46 -18.53 2.21
N ILE A 117 7.14 -18.33 2.22
CA ILE A 117 6.18 -19.27 2.82
C ILE A 117 6.27 -20.65 2.16
N TYR A 118 6.30 -20.72 0.82
CA TYR A 118 6.38 -22.01 0.12
C TYR A 118 7.71 -22.73 0.36
N THR A 119 8.83 -22.02 0.32
CA THR A 119 10.16 -22.63 0.52
C THR A 119 10.35 -23.11 1.96
N VAL A 120 9.97 -22.29 2.96
CA VAL A 120 10.05 -22.65 4.37
C VAL A 120 9.10 -23.81 4.70
N SER A 121 7.85 -23.78 4.23
CA SER A 121 6.90 -24.88 4.42
C SER A 121 7.40 -26.20 3.80
N SER A 122 8.04 -26.14 2.63
CA SER A 122 8.63 -27.31 1.97
C SER A 122 9.79 -27.90 2.79
N ILE A 123 10.67 -27.04 3.32
CA ILE A 123 11.79 -27.46 4.18
C ILE A 123 11.29 -28.12 5.47
N PHE A 124 10.29 -27.52 6.15
CA PHE A 124 9.71 -28.13 7.36
C PHE A 124 9.08 -29.49 7.08
N SER A 125 8.39 -29.65 5.95
CA SER A 125 7.84 -30.95 5.54
C SER A 125 8.94 -31.99 5.29
N MET A 126 10.06 -31.60 4.65
CA MET A 126 11.20 -32.49 4.42
C MET A 126 11.86 -32.94 5.73
N ILE A 127 12.05 -32.02 6.69
CA ILE A 127 12.62 -32.34 8.01
C ILE A 127 11.74 -33.34 8.77
N TYR A 128 10.42 -33.17 8.72
CA TYR A 128 9.48 -34.08 9.38
C TYR A 128 9.52 -35.50 8.77
N ILE A 129 9.65 -35.62 7.45
CA ILE A 129 9.78 -36.92 6.78
C ILE A 129 11.10 -37.59 7.18
N LEU A 130 12.21 -36.85 7.20
CA LEU A 130 13.52 -37.38 7.59
C LEU A 130 13.55 -37.86 9.05
N SER A 131 12.94 -37.12 9.97
CA SER A 131 12.87 -37.54 11.39
C SER A 131 12.05 -38.81 11.57
N SER A 132 10.94 -38.96 10.82
CA SER A 132 10.13 -40.18 10.82
C SER A 132 10.87 -41.39 10.24
N ILE A 133 11.67 -41.20 9.18
CA ILE A 133 12.48 -42.28 8.60
C ILE A 133 13.56 -42.74 9.59
N TYR A 134 14.23 -41.80 10.27
CA TYR A 134 15.27 -42.11 11.24
C TYR A 134 14.74 -42.94 12.42
N THR A 135 13.54 -42.61 12.92
CA THR A 135 12.89 -43.38 14.00
C THR A 135 12.55 -44.80 13.56
N VAL A 136 12.03 -45.00 12.36
CA VAL A 136 11.75 -46.34 11.81
C VAL A 136 13.03 -47.17 11.67
N LEU A 137 14.11 -46.57 11.15
CA LEU A 137 15.42 -47.24 11.03
C LEU A 137 15.99 -47.62 12.40
N SER A 138 15.85 -46.75 13.40
CA SER A 138 16.28 -47.02 14.77
C SER A 138 15.52 -48.20 15.39
N ILE A 139 14.19 -48.27 15.20
CA ILE A 139 13.37 -49.39 15.66
C ILE A 139 13.78 -50.69 14.96
N TYR A 140 13.98 -50.66 13.64
CA TYR A 140 14.43 -51.84 12.89
C TYR A 140 15.77 -52.37 13.39
N SER A 141 16.74 -51.48 13.63
CA SER A 141 18.05 -51.84 14.19
C SER A 141 17.93 -52.49 15.57
N MET A 142 17.08 -51.95 16.46
CA MET A 142 16.83 -52.49 17.79
C MET A 142 16.23 -53.91 17.73
N ILE A 143 15.24 -54.12 16.86
CA ILE A 143 14.62 -55.44 16.65
C ILE A 143 15.67 -56.43 16.13
N TYR A 144 16.50 -56.02 15.17
CA TYR A 144 17.55 -56.88 14.62
C TYR A 144 18.56 -57.32 15.69
N THR A 145 19.00 -56.41 16.58
CA THR A 145 19.88 -56.77 17.70
C THR A 145 19.25 -57.70 18.73
N LEU A 146 17.93 -57.61 18.96
CA LEU A 146 17.22 -58.50 19.89
C LEU A 146 17.01 -59.92 19.34
N VAL A 147 16.89 -60.07 18.01
CA VAL A 147 16.69 -61.37 17.37
C VAL A 147 18.02 -62.10 17.12
N SER A 148 19.13 -61.36 17.04
CA SER A 148 20.47 -61.91 16.72
C SER A 148 21.37 -62.17 17.93
N GLY A 149 20.91 -61.89 19.16
CA GLY A 149 21.58 -62.22 20.42
C GLY A 149 20.84 -63.29 21.20
#